data_AF-A0A953M3F4-F1
#
_entry.id   AF-A0A953M3F4-F1
#
_cell.length_a   1.000
_cell.length_b   1.000
_cell.length_c   1.000
_cell.angle_alpha   90.00
_cell.angle_beta   90.00
_cell.angle_gamma   90.00
#
_symmetry.space_group_name_H-M   'P 1'
#
loop_
_entity.id
_entity.type
_entity.pdbx_description
1 polymer ?
#
loop_
_entity_poly.entity_id
_entity_poly.type
_entity_poly.pdbx_seq_one_letter_code
_entity_poly.pdbx_strand_id
1 'polypeptide(L)' 'MKVKYVGESKSVESVGGKEVKLDKGTVLECMEREFFASAIVRATLDSGDRVKVKRAELQKV' A
#
# COMPACT_ATOMS: atom_id res chain seq x y z
N MET A 1 -3.03 -4.09 10.03
CA MET A 1 -4.35 -4.24 9.38
C MET A 1 -4.11 -4.58 7.92
N LYS A 2 -4.78 -5.60 7.39
CA LYS A 2 -4.61 -5.99 5.99
C LYS A 2 -5.55 -5.19 5.10
N VAL A 3 -5.01 -4.69 3.99
CA VAL A 3 -5.76 -3.98 2.95
C VAL A 3 -5.34 -4.53 1.59
N LYS A 4 -6.28 -4.57 0.66
CA LYS A 4 -6.07 -5.01 -0.71
C LYS A 4 -5.92 -3.77 -1.59
N TYR A 5 -4.84 -3.71 -2.36
CA TYR A 5 -4.68 -2.67 -3.36
C TYR A 5 -5.66 -2.93 -4.52
N VAL A 6 -6.50 -1.95 -4.82
CA VAL A 6 -7.52 -2.02 -5.87
C VAL A 6 -7.26 -1.05 -7.02
N GLY A 7 -6.21 -0.23 -6.91
CA GLY A 7 -5.77 0.67 -7.97
C GLY A 7 -5.18 -0.05 -9.18
N GLU A 8 -4.67 0.73 -10.13
CA GLU A 8 -4.00 0.22 -11.32
C GLU A 8 -2.61 -0.32 -10.98
N SER A 9 -2.22 -1.43 -11.63
CA SER A 9 -0.88 -2.00 -11.47
C SER A 9 0.17 -1.01 -11.94
N LYS A 10 1.09 -0.63 -11.04
CA LYS A 10 2.14 0.35 -11.35
C LYS A 10 3.43 0.04 -10.60
N SER A 11 4.56 0.39 -11.19
CA SER A 11 5.83 0.47 -10.46
C SER A 11 5.78 1.69 -9.55
N VAL A 12 5.98 1.48 -8.25
CA VAL A 12 6.12 2.53 -7.25
C VAL A 12 7.50 2.46 -6.64
N GLU A 13 8.07 3.62 -6.34
CA GLU A 13 9.26 3.66 -5.52
C GLU A 13 8.87 3.41 -4.05
N SER A 14 9.49 2.41 -3.45
CA SER A 14 9.40 2.17 -2.01
C SER A 14 10.09 3.29 -1.23
N VAL A 15 9.76 3.41 0.05
CA VAL A 15 10.42 4.36 0.96
C VAL A 15 11.94 4.10 1.05
N GLY A 16 12.40 2.88 0.74
CA GLY A 16 13.82 2.52 0.69
C GLY A 16 14.52 2.82 -0.64
N GLY A 17 13.87 3.49 -1.59
CA GLY A 17 14.44 3.80 -2.90
C GLY A 17 14.52 2.60 -3.86
N LYS A 18 13.89 1.46 -3.50
CA LYS A 18 13.75 0.32 -4.41
C LYS A 18 12.48 0.48 -5.25
N GLU A 19 12.57 0.21 -6.54
CA GLU A 19 11.40 0.10 -7.39
C GLU A 19 10.65 -1.20 -7.07
N VAL A 20 9.37 -1.08 -6.72
CA VAL A 20 8.52 -2.22 -6.39
C VAL A 20 7.27 -2.17 -7.26
N LYS A 21 6.91 -3.32 -7.84
CA LYS A 21 5.64 -3.44 -8.56
C LYS A 21 4.50 -3.60 -7.56
N LEU A 22 3.52 -2.70 -7.68
CA LEU A 22 2.29 -2.75 -6.91
C LEU A 22 1.17 -3.23 -7.82
N ASP A 23 0.90 -4.53 -7.79
CA ASP A 23 -0.11 -5.14 -8.64
C ASP A 23 -1.52 -5.04 -8.04
N LYS A 24 -2.53 -4.86 -8.89
CA LYS A 24 -3.93 -4.89 -8.47
C LYS A 24 -4.25 -6.23 -7.80
N GLY A 25 -4.80 -6.15 -6.60
CA GLY A 25 -5.14 -7.29 -5.77
C GLY A 25 -4.05 -7.69 -4.77
N THR A 26 -2.89 -7.03 -4.78
CA THR A 26 -1.84 -7.21 -3.78
C THR A 26 -2.36 -6.90 -2.39
N VAL A 27 -2.08 -7.77 -1.43
CA VAL A 27 -2.39 -7.56 -0.02
C VAL A 27 -1.22 -6.83 0.62
N LEU A 28 -1.54 -5.75 1.33
CA LEU A 28 -0.60 -4.92 2.03
C LEU A 28 -1.01 -4.83 3.50
N GLU A 29 -0.04 -4.61 4.37
CA GLU A 29 -0.27 -4.37 5.78
C GLU A 29 -0.06 -2.90 6.13
N CYS A 30 -1.10 -2.23 6.64
CA CYS A 30 -1.01 -0.85 7.11
C CYS A 30 -1.45 -0.71 8.57
N MET A 31 -1.10 0.41 9.20
CA MET A 31 -1.67 0.77 10.50
C MET A 31 -3.10 1.28 10.32
N GLU A 32 -4.03 0.76 11.12
CA GLU A 32 -5.46 1.13 11.04
C GLU A 32 -5.67 2.63 11.30
N ARG A 33 -4.99 3.18 12.31
CA ARG A 33 -5.02 4.62 12.61
C ARG A 33 -4.61 5.47 11.41
N GLU A 34 -3.60 5.03 10.67
CA GLU A 34 -3.08 5.76 9.49
C GLU A 34 -4.06 5.67 8.32
N PHE A 35 -4.73 4.53 8.15
CA PHE A 35 -5.77 4.34 7.14
C PHE A 35 -6.94 5.33 7.31
N PHE A 36 -7.39 5.56 8.54
CA PHE A 36 -8.50 6.49 8.80
C PHE A 36 -8.06 7.96 8.87
N ALA A 37 -6.84 8.24 9.31
CA ALA A 37 -6.35 9.61 9.52
C ALA A 37 -5.79 10.28 8.26
N SER A 38 -5.29 9.52 7.28
CA SER A 38 -4.53 10.06 6.15
C SER A 38 -5.11 9.67 4.79
N ALA A 39 -5.00 10.59 3.82
CA ALA A 39 -5.33 10.30 2.41
C ALA A 39 -4.28 9.40 1.73
N ILE A 40 -3.05 9.41 2.24
CA ILE A 40 -1.95 8.54 1.81
C ILE A 40 -1.58 7.66 2.99
N VAL A 41 -1.64 6.35 2.77
CA VAL A 41 -1.39 5.32 3.77
C VAL A 41 -0.05 4.68 3.47
N ARG A 42 0.81 4.57 4.49
CA ARG A 42 2.01 3.74 4.40
C ARG A 42 1.60 2.30 4.62
N ALA A 43 1.81 1.50 3.58
CA ALA A 43 1.49 0.10 3.58
C ALA A 43 2.77 -0.70 3.37
N THR A 44 2.87 -1.84 4.03
CA THR A 44 4.01 -2.75 3.97
C THR A 44 3.61 -3.93 3.10
N LEU A 45 4.43 -4.23 2.10
CA LEU A 45 4.29 -5.43 1.28
C LEU A 45 4.73 -6.66 2.04
N ASP A 46 4.34 -7.84 1.57
CA ASP A 46 4.78 -9.13 2.12
C ASP A 46 6.32 -9.27 2.07
N SER A 47 6.97 -8.66 1.07
CA SER A 47 8.43 -8.56 0.94
C SER A 47 9.11 -7.73 2.05
N GLY A 48 8.35 -7.06 2.93
CA GLY A 48 8.84 -6.16 3.96
C GLY A 48 9.09 -4.71 3.49
N ASP A 49 8.96 -4.45 2.18
CA ASP A 49 9.08 -3.12 1.61
C ASP A 49 7.89 -2.22 1.98
N ARG A 50 8.18 -0.96 2.29
CA ARG A 50 7.15 0.05 2.62
C ARG A 50 6.86 0.92 1.41
N VAL A 51 5.59 1.05 1.07
CA VAL A 51 5.10 1.87 -0.04
C VAL A 51 4.07 2.88 0.46
N LYS A 52 3.98 4.02 -0.23
CA LYS A 52 2.93 5.03 0.02
C LYS A 52 1.84 4.85 -1.02
N VAL A 53 0.62 4.55 -0.55
CA VAL A 53 -0.52 4.28 -1.44
C VAL A 53 -1.68 5.18 -1.04
N LYS A 54 -2.43 5.70 -2.00
CA LYS A 54 -3.62 6.50 -1.68
C LYS A 54 -4.66 5.61 -1.03
N ARG A 55 -5.31 6.08 0.04
CA ARG A 55 -6.40 5.36 0.71
C ARG A 55 -7.52 4.99 -0.27
N ALA A 56 -7.81 5.85 -1.24
CA ALA A 56 -8.83 5.60 -2.27
C ALA A 56 -8.51 4.39 -3.16
N GLU A 57 -7.24 3.99 -3.25
CA GLU A 57 -6.79 2.82 -4.02
C GLU A 57 -6.66 1.57 -3.14
N LEU A 58 -7.12 1.62 -1.88
CA LEU A 58 -7.04 0.54 -0.90
C LEU A 58 -8.44 0.11 -0.45
N GLN A 59 -8.64 -1.21 -0.33
CA GLN A 59 -9.86 -1.82 0.17
C GLN A 59 -9.55 -2.63 1.44
N LYS A 60 -10.34 -2.48 2.50
CA LYS A 60 -10.22 -3.32 3.69
C LYS A 60 -10.55 -4.77 3.33
N VAL A 61 -9.71 -5.70 3.76
CA VAL A 61 -9.92 -7.17 3.67
C VAL A 61 -10.07 -7.77 5.05
#